data_AF-A0A2G6DC41-F1
#
_entry.id   AF-A0A2G6DC41-F1
#
_cell.length_a   1.000
_cell.length_b   1.000
_cell.length_c   1.000
_cell.angle_alpha   90.00
_cell.angle_beta   90.00
_cell.angle_gamma   90.00
#
_symmetry.space_group_name_H-M   'P 1'
#
loop_
_entity.id
_entity.type
_entity.pdbx_description
1 polymer ?
#
loop_
_entity_poly.entity_id
_entity_poly.type
_entity_poly.pdbx_seq_one_letter_code
_entity_poly.pdbx_strand_id
1 'polypeptide(L)'
;QQLGHTITTNLPSNSLVDADSAFVKSWNIKNHTEQHWKGLTLRCIDEDLDVQIINAANKTKLPTHTLQPEHWEIRVPDTNVGYVASVSVNFMAPKHPGTTVSHWRFFKNGKRLNDDLFPALNCLVMVVDSTPCTEQSEVSANCN
;
A
#
# COMPACT_ATOMS: atom_id res chain seq x y z
N GLN A 1 -9.27 -17.63 19.97
CA GLN A 1 -8.66 -17.64 18.62
C GLN A 1 -8.06 -16.26 18.40
N GLN A 2 -6.73 -16.15 18.40
CA GLN A 2 -6.05 -14.86 18.30
C GLN A 2 -5.53 -14.74 16.87
N LEU A 3 -6.20 -13.91 16.07
CA LEU A 3 -5.76 -13.60 14.71
C LEU A 3 -4.32 -13.07 14.75
N GLY A 4 -3.47 -13.59 13.87
CA GLY A 4 -2.05 -13.24 13.79
C GLY A 4 -1.87 -11.72 13.70
N HIS A 5 -1.30 -11.13 14.75
CA HIS A 5 -1.08 -9.69 14.84
C HIS A 5 0.03 -9.28 13.88
N THR A 6 -0.35 -8.91 12.65
CA THR A 6 0.49 -8.06 11.81
C THR A 6 0.56 -6.69 12.45
N ILE A 7 1.76 -6.20 12.76
CA ILE A 7 1.95 -4.87 13.32
C ILE A 7 2.49 -3.99 12.19
N THR A 8 1.70 -3.02 11.75
CA THR A 8 2.19 -1.94 10.89
C THR A 8 3.11 -1.05 11.72
N THR A 9 4.34 -0.82 11.27
CA THR A 9 5.33 -0.06 12.05
C THR A 9 5.38 1.42 11.70
N ASN A 10 5.18 1.76 10.43
CA ASN A 10 5.05 3.13 9.95
C ASN A 10 3.80 3.26 9.07
N LEU A 11 3.21 4.46 9.07
CA LEU A 11 2.01 4.79 8.31
C LEU A 11 0.82 3.88 8.65
N PRO A 12 0.13 4.08 9.80
CA PRO A 12 -1.14 3.40 10.06
C PRO A 12 -2.15 3.62 8.94
N SER A 13 -3.19 2.79 8.89
CA SER A 13 -4.26 2.95 7.91
C SER A 13 -4.84 4.37 7.91
N ASN A 14 -5.11 4.91 6.73
CA ASN A 14 -5.58 6.28 6.50
C ASN A 14 -4.55 7.37 6.84
N SER A 15 -3.25 7.04 6.87
CA SER A 15 -2.22 8.08 6.94
C SER A 15 -2.31 9.02 5.74
N LEU A 16 -2.06 10.31 5.97
CA LEU A 16 -1.98 11.32 4.92
C LEU A 16 -0.63 11.21 4.21
N VAL A 17 -0.64 11.26 2.88
CA VAL A 17 0.55 11.39 2.04
C VAL A 17 0.31 12.42 0.96
N ASP A 18 1.34 13.16 0.58
CA ASP A 18 1.22 14.17 -0.47
C ASP A 18 1.13 13.50 -1.85
N ALA A 19 0.35 14.11 -2.75
CA ALA A 19 0.30 13.72 -4.15
C ALA A 19 1.70 13.75 -4.80
N ASP A 20 1.98 12.79 -5.70
CA ASP A 20 3.28 12.62 -6.38
C ASP A 20 4.50 12.51 -5.43
N SER A 21 4.29 12.11 -4.17
CA SER A 21 5.35 11.93 -3.19
C SER A 21 5.77 10.48 -3.00
N ALA A 22 7.05 10.28 -2.72
CA ALA A 22 7.59 8.98 -2.34
C ALA A 22 7.45 8.75 -0.82
N PHE A 23 7.05 7.55 -0.42
CA PHE A 23 6.98 7.16 0.98
C PHE A 23 7.30 5.68 1.18
N VAL A 24 7.60 5.28 2.42
CA VAL A 24 7.93 3.89 2.78
C VAL A 24 6.85 3.34 3.68
N LYS A 25 6.33 2.16 3.35
CA LYS A 25 5.46 1.37 4.21
C LYS A 25 6.20 0.12 4.68
N SER A 26 6.11 -0.14 5.97
CA SER A 26 6.81 -1.21 6.66
C SER A 26 5.83 -1.98 7.54
N TRP A 27 6.01 -3.30 7.55
CA TRP A 27 5.24 -4.22 8.35
C TRP A 27 6.17 -5.12 9.14
N ASN A 28 5.85 -5.33 10.42
CA ASN A 28 6.46 -6.33 11.28
C ASN A 28 5.50 -7.51 11.41
N ILE A 29 6.01 -8.69 11.10
CA ILE A 29 5.19 -9.90 10.94
C ILE A 29 5.85 -11.02 11.72
N LYS A 30 5.13 -11.54 12.71
CA LYS A 30 5.64 -12.64 13.52
C LYS A 30 5.40 -13.97 12.81
N ASN A 31 6.43 -14.80 12.72
CA ASN A 31 6.30 -16.17 12.24
C ASN A 31 5.57 -17.02 13.29
N HIS A 32 4.27 -17.23 13.07
CA HIS A 32 3.42 -18.09 13.89
C HIS A 32 3.27 -19.51 13.33
N THR A 33 3.98 -19.84 12.26
CA THR A 33 3.95 -21.18 11.66
C THR A 33 4.85 -22.13 12.45
N GLU A 34 4.68 -23.43 12.22
CA GLU A 34 5.54 -24.46 12.82
C GLU A 34 6.90 -24.59 12.10
N GLN A 35 7.12 -23.84 11.01
CA GLN A 35 8.29 -23.98 10.15
C GLN A 35 9.09 -22.68 10.06
N HIS A 36 10.41 -22.81 9.91
CA HIS A 36 11.27 -21.69 9.57
C HIS A 36 10.87 -21.13 8.19
N TRP A 37 10.62 -19.82 8.12
CA TRP A 37 10.37 -19.14 6.86
C TRP A 37 11.66 -19.07 6.07
N LYS A 38 11.62 -19.58 4.84
CA LYS A 38 12.75 -19.54 3.92
C LYS A 38 12.30 -19.38 2.49
N GLY A 39 12.93 -18.45 1.78
CA GLY A 39 12.66 -18.20 0.36
C GLY A 39 11.23 -17.72 0.09
N LEU A 40 10.66 -16.97 1.03
CA LEU A 40 9.35 -16.36 0.87
C LEU A 40 9.48 -15.03 0.13
N THR A 41 8.48 -14.72 -0.69
CA THR A 41 8.34 -13.40 -1.31
C THR A 41 6.99 -12.80 -0.95
N LEU A 42 6.92 -11.47 -0.95
CA LEU A 42 5.69 -10.71 -0.80
C LEU A 42 5.43 -10.00 -2.13
N ARG A 43 4.27 -10.23 -2.72
CA ARG A 43 3.89 -9.71 -4.04
C ARG A 43 2.64 -8.86 -3.95
N CYS A 44 2.66 -7.74 -4.68
CA CYS A 44 1.50 -6.89 -4.89
C CYS A 44 0.49 -7.61 -5.78
N ILE A 45 -0.80 -7.57 -5.40
CA ILE A 45 -1.90 -8.23 -6.13
C ILE A 45 -2.94 -7.23 -6.63
N ASP A 46 -2.60 -5.94 -6.70
CA ASP A 46 -3.54 -4.90 -7.12
C ASP A 46 -3.98 -5.06 -8.59
N GLU A 47 -3.12 -5.61 -9.45
CA GLU A 47 -3.48 -5.92 -10.85
C GLU A 47 -4.57 -6.99 -10.95
N ASP A 48 -4.62 -7.93 -9.99
CA ASP A 48 -5.65 -8.97 -9.93
C ASP A 48 -7.00 -8.42 -9.44
N LEU A 49 -7.01 -7.22 -8.85
CA LEU A 49 -8.18 -6.57 -8.28
C LEU A 49 -8.83 -5.54 -9.23
N ASP A 50 -8.44 -5.53 -10.51
CA ASP A 50 -8.87 -4.58 -11.55
C ASP A 50 -10.39 -4.36 -11.49
N VAL A 51 -10.81 -3.25 -10.86
CA VAL A 51 -12.22 -2.86 -10.76
C VAL A 51 -12.60 -2.29 -12.12
N GLN A 52 -13.09 -3.17 -13.00
CA GLN A 52 -13.72 -2.73 -14.24
C GLN A 52 -15.01 -1.97 -13.88
N ILE A 53 -14.97 -0.64 -13.93
CA ILE A 53 -16.20 0.15 -13.98
C ILE A 53 -16.79 -0.07 -15.36
N ILE A 54 -17.70 -1.04 -15.46
CA ILE A 54 -18.47 -1.30 -16.67
C ILE A 54 -19.50 -0.17 -16.80
N ASN A 55 -19.13 0.94 -17.43
CA ASN A 55 -20.13 1.83 -17.99
C ASN A 55 -20.75 1.10 -19.19
N ALA A 56 -22.07 0.93 -19.18
CA ALA A 56 -22.83 0.09 -20.13
C ALA A 56 -22.61 0.43 -21.62
N ALA A 57 -21.91 1.52 -21.95
CA ALA A 57 -21.64 1.96 -23.31
C ALA A 57 -20.18 1.81 -23.76
N ASN A 58 -19.19 1.67 -22.87
CA ASN A 58 -17.77 1.55 -23.26
C ASN A 58 -16.91 0.92 -22.16
N LYS A 59 -16.16 -0.14 -22.52
CA LYS A 59 -15.12 -0.73 -21.68
C LYS A 59 -13.85 0.13 -21.73
N THR A 60 -13.88 1.30 -21.10
CA THR A 60 -12.66 2.11 -20.93
C THR A 60 -12.02 1.78 -19.58
N LYS A 61 -10.79 1.26 -19.62
CA LYS A 61 -9.93 1.11 -18.43
C LYS A 61 -9.61 2.52 -17.93
N LEU A 62 -10.16 2.92 -16.79
CA LEU A 62 -9.75 4.17 -16.16
C LEU A 62 -8.26 4.08 -15.76
N PRO A 63 -7.52 5.20 -15.75
CA PRO A 63 -6.22 5.24 -15.10
C PRO A 63 -6.41 4.80 -13.65
N THR A 64 -5.77 3.71 -13.26
CA THR A 64 -5.77 3.25 -11.87
C THR A 64 -5.02 4.29 -11.05
N HIS A 65 -5.75 5.09 -10.27
CA HIS A 65 -5.22 6.02 -9.26
C HIS A 65 -4.69 5.24 -8.05
N THR A 66 -3.80 4.28 -8.30
CA THR A 66 -3.29 3.34 -7.32
C THR A 66 -1.88 3.76 -6.88
N LEU A 67 -1.50 3.30 -5.70
CA LEU A 67 -0.11 3.38 -5.26
C LEU A 67 0.79 2.64 -6.24
N GLN A 68 1.92 3.24 -6.58
CA GLN A 68 2.92 2.62 -7.44
C GLN A 68 4.09 2.13 -6.58
N PRO A 69 4.20 0.82 -6.29
CA PRO A 69 5.38 0.30 -5.61
C PRO A 69 6.60 0.35 -6.53
N GLU A 70 7.77 0.65 -5.97
CA GLU A 70 9.04 0.56 -6.70
C GLU A 70 9.33 -0.86 -7.18
N HIS A 71 8.93 -1.86 -6.38
CA HIS A 71 9.08 -3.28 -6.67
C HIS A 71 7.77 -4.00 -6.42
N TRP A 72 7.19 -4.65 -7.43
CA TRP A 72 5.94 -5.42 -7.30
C TRP A 72 6.10 -6.75 -6.55
N GLU A 73 7.33 -7.18 -6.32
CA GLU A 73 7.69 -8.34 -5.50
C GLU A 73 8.95 -8.04 -4.69
N ILE A 74 8.92 -8.35 -3.40
CA ILE A 74 10.08 -8.21 -2.50
C ILE A 74 10.36 -9.53 -1.77
N ARG A 75 11.61 -9.73 -1.37
CA ARG A 75 11.99 -10.89 -0.53
C ARG A 75 11.58 -10.65 0.91
N VAL A 76 11.02 -11.67 1.54
CA VAL A 76 10.79 -11.69 2.99
C VAL A 76 12.03 -12.29 3.65
N PRO A 77 12.57 -11.68 4.72
CA PRO A 77 13.70 -12.25 5.45
C PRO A 77 13.42 -13.67 5.96
N ASP A 78 14.43 -14.54 5.87
CA ASP A 78 14.38 -15.86 6.48
C ASP A 78 14.17 -15.69 8.01
N THR A 79 13.13 -16.34 8.56
CA THR A 79 12.64 -16.02 9.92
C THR A 79 12.28 -17.28 10.69
N ASN A 80 12.93 -17.46 11.86
CA ASN A 80 12.65 -18.56 12.78
C ASN A 80 11.23 -18.52 13.35
N VAL A 81 10.73 -19.69 13.76
CA VAL A 81 9.44 -19.80 14.44
C VAL A 81 9.43 -18.93 15.70
N GLY A 82 8.39 -18.11 15.85
CA GLY A 82 8.23 -17.17 16.97
C GLY A 82 8.96 -15.84 16.81
N TYR A 83 9.81 -15.67 15.79
CA TYR A 83 10.55 -14.42 15.53
C TYR A 83 9.76 -13.49 14.60
N VAL A 84 10.16 -12.21 14.56
CA VAL A 84 9.54 -11.17 13.74
C VAL A 84 10.38 -10.89 12.50
N ALA A 85 9.74 -10.94 11.34
CA ALA A 85 10.27 -10.42 10.08
C ALA A 85 9.86 -8.96 9.91
N SER A 86 10.77 -8.10 9.44
CA SER A 86 10.45 -6.74 9.01
C SER A 86 10.56 -6.65 7.49
N VAL A 87 9.50 -6.18 6.84
CA VAL A 87 9.44 -5.98 5.38
C VAL A 87 9.02 -4.55 5.10
N SER A 88 9.58 -3.96 4.05
CA SER A 88 9.28 -2.59 3.65
C SER A 88 9.15 -2.48 2.13
N VAL A 89 8.26 -1.61 1.69
CA VAL A 89 8.04 -1.27 0.28
C VAL A 89 8.07 0.25 0.14
N ASN A 90 8.85 0.72 -0.83
CA ASN A 90 8.82 2.11 -1.28
C ASN A 90 7.67 2.28 -2.28
N PHE A 91 6.87 3.32 -2.06
CA PHE A 91 5.73 3.67 -2.90
C PHE A 91 5.91 5.08 -3.46
N MET A 92 5.34 5.30 -4.64
CA MET A 92 4.99 6.61 -5.17
C MET A 92 3.47 6.79 -5.05
N ALA A 93 3.05 7.87 -4.40
CA ALA A 93 1.65 8.25 -4.31
C ALA A 93 1.13 8.72 -5.68
N PRO A 94 -0.14 8.45 -6.04
CA PRO A 94 -0.72 8.98 -7.27
C PRO A 94 -0.82 10.51 -7.23
N LYS A 95 -0.92 11.10 -8.42
CA LYS A 95 -1.08 12.54 -8.60
C LYS A 95 -2.41 13.10 -8.09
N HIS A 96 -3.45 12.28 -8.09
CA HIS A 96 -4.80 12.74 -7.79
C HIS A 96 -5.15 12.42 -6.33
N PRO A 97 -5.66 13.39 -5.56
CA PRO A 97 -6.14 13.17 -4.21
C PRO A 97 -7.20 12.08 -4.15
N GLY A 98 -7.20 11.34 -3.04
CA GLY A 98 -8.17 10.28 -2.81
C GLY A 98 -7.64 9.19 -1.90
N THR A 99 -8.54 8.28 -1.51
CA THR A 99 -8.17 7.10 -0.75
C THR A 99 -7.67 6.02 -1.70
N THR A 100 -6.46 5.53 -1.46
CA THR A 100 -5.85 4.45 -2.25
C THR A 100 -5.38 3.34 -1.33
N VAL A 101 -5.50 2.12 -1.82
CA VAL A 101 -5.05 0.91 -1.13
C VAL A 101 -4.15 0.10 -2.05
N SER A 102 -3.10 -0.49 -1.49
CA SER A 102 -2.30 -1.51 -2.13
C SER A 102 -2.30 -2.80 -1.31
N HIS A 103 -2.54 -3.93 -1.96
CA HIS A 103 -2.70 -5.25 -1.34
C HIS A 103 -1.54 -6.18 -1.67
N TRP A 104 -1.06 -6.88 -0.65
CA TRP A 104 0.12 -7.73 -0.73
C TRP A 104 -0.16 -9.11 -0.15
N ARG A 105 0.42 -10.13 -0.78
CA ARG A 105 0.27 -11.54 -0.38
C ARG A 105 1.60 -12.26 -0.43
N PHE A 106 1.71 -13.30 0.41
CA PHE A 106 2.89 -14.14 0.48
C PHE A 106 2.89 -15.22 -0.59
N PHE A 107 4.08 -15.47 -1.15
CA PHE A 107 4.33 -16.51 -2.12
C PHE A 107 5.55 -17.34 -1.73
N LYS A 108 5.55 -18.62 -2.13
CA LYS A 108 6.72 -19.51 -2.07
C LYS A 108 6.81 -20.28 -3.38
N ASN A 109 7.96 -20.20 -4.05
CA ASN A 109 8.19 -20.83 -5.35
C ASN A 109 7.08 -20.50 -6.37
N GLY A 110 6.62 -19.24 -6.39
CA GLY A 110 5.56 -18.76 -7.28
C GLY A 110 4.12 -19.15 -6.88
N LYS A 111 3.91 -19.94 -5.82
CA LYS A 111 2.58 -20.30 -5.33
C LYS A 111 2.14 -19.40 -4.17
N ARG A 112 0.92 -18.85 -4.25
CA ARG A 112 0.30 -18.07 -3.17
C ARG A 112 0.09 -18.95 -1.93
N LEU A 113 0.44 -18.43 -0.77
CA LEU A 113 0.26 -19.09 0.53
C LEU A 113 -1.13 -18.80 1.11
N ASN A 114 -1.59 -19.65 2.04
CA ASN A 114 -2.88 -19.48 2.71
C ASN A 114 -2.85 -18.28 3.67
N ASP A 115 -3.88 -17.45 3.58
CA ASP A 115 -4.09 -16.25 4.39
C ASP A 115 -4.23 -16.56 5.90
N ASP A 116 -4.57 -17.80 6.31
CA ASP A 116 -4.65 -18.20 7.73
C ASP A 116 -3.31 -18.16 8.47
N LEU A 117 -2.24 -18.58 7.79
CA LEU A 117 -0.87 -18.64 8.33
C LEU A 117 -0.02 -17.46 7.88
N PHE A 118 -0.39 -16.85 6.75
CA PHE A 118 0.33 -15.78 6.08
C PHE A 118 -0.63 -14.63 5.78
N PRO A 119 -0.89 -13.74 6.74
CA PRO A 119 -1.93 -12.73 6.60
C PRO A 119 -1.66 -11.78 5.43
N ALA A 120 -2.76 -11.31 4.85
CA ALA A 120 -2.80 -10.18 3.95
C ALA A 120 -2.10 -8.96 4.56
N LEU A 121 -1.25 -8.27 3.78
CA LEU A 121 -0.72 -6.96 4.16
C LEU A 121 -1.28 -5.91 3.23
N ASN A 122 -1.66 -4.76 3.78
CA ASN A 122 -2.19 -3.65 3.00
C ASN A 122 -1.51 -2.33 3.36
N CYS A 123 -1.43 -1.45 2.37
CA CYS A 123 -1.07 -0.05 2.54
C CYS A 123 -2.31 0.79 2.17
N LEU A 124 -3.00 1.36 3.16
CA LEU A 124 -4.16 2.24 2.96
C LEU A 124 -3.78 3.65 3.38
N VAL A 125 -3.79 4.58 2.44
CA VAL A 125 -3.42 5.99 2.65
C VAL A 125 -4.45 6.91 2.00
N MET A 126 -4.51 8.13 2.50
CA MET A 126 -5.28 9.23 1.90
C MET A 126 -4.28 10.19 1.24
N VAL A 127 -4.37 10.30 -0.07
CA VAL A 127 -3.55 11.21 -0.86
C VAL A 127 -4.19 12.58 -0.82
N VAL A 128 -3.41 13.60 -0.47
CA VAL A 128 -3.84 15.00 -0.40
C VAL A 128 -3.01 15.86 -1.34
N ASP A 129 -3.60 16.92 -1.86
CA ASP A 129 -2.84 17.92 -2.62
C ASP A 129 -1.93 18.69 -1.66
N SER A 130 -0.65 18.79 -2.01
CA SER A 130 0.32 19.59 -1.26
C SER A 130 0.26 21.08 -1.60
N THR A 131 -0.75 21.53 -2.36
CA THR A 131 -0.88 22.94 -2.72
C THR A 131 -1.22 23.75 -1.47
N PRO A 132 -0.35 24.67 -1.00
CA PRO A 132 -0.79 25.62 0.01
C PRO A 132 -1.94 26.43 -0.59
N CYS A 133 -3.06 26.54 0.13
CA CYS A 133 -4.05 27.57 -0.13
C CYS A 133 -3.30 28.90 -0.15
N THR A 134 -3.02 29.43 -1.34
CA THR A 134 -2.53 30.79 -1.48
C THR A 134 -3.76 31.65 -1.26
N GLU A 135 -3.95 32.15 -0.04
CA GLU A 135 -4.87 33.25 0.20
C GLU A 135 -4.50 34.38 -0.77
N GLN A 136 -5.32 34.60 -1.79
CA GLN A 136 -5.23 35.77 -2.64
C GLN A 136 -5.61 36.99 -1.79
N SER A 137 -4.61 37.58 -1.13
CA SER A 137 -4.71 38.92 -0.57
C SER A 137 -4.34 39.92 -1.65
N GLU A 138 -5.27 40.23 -2.55
CA GLU A 138 -5.21 41.41 -3.42
C GLU A 138 -6.62 41.97 -3.66
N VAL A 139 -7.04 42.93 -2.82
CA VAL A 139 -7.82 44.07 -3.31
C VAL A 139 -7.14 45.33 -2.77
N SER A 140 -6.25 45.87 -3.61
CA SER A 140 -5.66 47.18 -3.45
C SER A 140 -6.68 48.27 -3.79
N ALA A 141 -6.60 49.33 -2.97
CA ALA A 141 -6.93 50.74 -3.17
C ALA A 141 -7.67 51.24 -4.43
N ASN A 142 -8.51 52.25 -4.15
CA ASN A 142 -8.96 53.38 -4.98
C ASN A 142 -10.30 53.25 -5.74
N CYS A 143 -11.32 53.88 -5.17
CA CYS A 143 -12.25 54.73 -5.90
C CYS A 143 -12.38 56.08 -5.17
N ASN A 144 -12.27 57.15 -5.96
CA ASN A 144 -12.28 58.57 -5.59
C ASN A 144 -13.47 59.02 -4.76
#